data_AF-A0A4Q2LZY2-F1
#
_entry.id   AF-A0A4Q2LZY2-F1
#
_cell.length_a   1.000
_cell.length_b   1.000
_cell.length_c   1.000
_cell.angle_alpha   90.00
_cell.angle_beta   90.00
_cell.angle_gamma   90.00
#
_symmetry.space_group_name_H-M   'P 1'
#
loop_
_entity.id
_entity.type
_entity.pdbx_description
1 polymer ?
#
loop_
_entity_poly.entity_id
_entity_poly.type
_entity_poly.pdbx_seq_one_letter_code
_entity_poly.pdbx_strand_id
1 'polypeptide(L)' 'MEEKNTSSNTTETEFLELLELARNNDHNAILSLLAIFEPDMHEHSRYIKMPKEDVLQSMKLAMIEMFRDKNCRPPNFRD' A
#
# COMPACT_ATOMS: atom_id res chain seq x y z
N MET A 1 -2.94 -20.16 -19.85
CA MET A 1 -1.97 -20.50 -18.80
C MET A 1 -2.18 -19.52 -17.66
N GLU A 2 -2.19 -20.08 -16.46
CA GLU A 2 -2.91 -19.60 -15.28
C GLU A 2 -2.58 -18.20 -14.75
N GLU A 3 -3.62 -17.57 -14.23
CA GLU A 3 -3.63 -16.32 -13.47
C GLU A 3 -2.71 -16.44 -12.25
N LYS A 4 -1.57 -15.72 -12.27
CA LYS A 4 -0.75 -15.51 -11.09
C LYS A 4 -1.42 -14.46 -10.20
N ASN A 5 -2.46 -14.87 -9.46
CA ASN A 5 -2.96 -14.09 -8.33
C ASN A 5 -2.26 -14.60 -7.07
N THR A 6 -0.97 -14.32 -6.96
CA THR A 6 -0.24 -14.47 -5.69
C THR A 6 -0.27 -13.14 -4.97
N SER A 7 -1.46 -12.62 -4.70
CA SER A 7 -1.65 -11.54 -3.74
C SER A 7 -2.27 -12.19 -2.52
N SER A 8 -1.52 -12.17 -1.43
CA SER A 8 -1.90 -12.51 -0.05
C SER A 8 -3.38 -12.82 0.16
N ASN A 9 -3.69 -14.01 0.71
CA ASN A 9 -5.01 -14.51 1.09
C ASN A 9 -5.73 -13.66 2.16
N THR A 10 -5.68 -12.33 2.08
CA THR A 10 -6.46 -11.41 2.91
C THR A 10 -7.81 -11.27 2.23
N THR A 11 -8.86 -11.67 2.94
CA THR A 11 -10.22 -11.49 2.42
C THR A 11 -10.56 -9.99 2.32
N GLU A 12 -11.46 -9.62 1.42
CA GLU A 12 -11.92 -8.23 1.27
C GLU A 12 -12.38 -7.65 2.61
N THR A 13 -13.05 -8.46 3.42
CA THR A 13 -13.50 -8.10 4.77
C THR A 13 -12.34 -7.75 5.70
N GLU A 14 -11.30 -8.59 5.77
CA GLU A 14 -10.12 -8.32 6.60
C GLU A 14 -9.39 -7.06 6.16
N PHE A 15 -9.33 -6.81 4.85
CA PHE A 15 -8.75 -5.57 4.32
C PHE A 15 -9.53 -4.34 4.77
N LEU A 16 -10.86 -4.39 4.71
CA LEU A 16 -11.73 -3.29 5.15
C LEU A 16 -11.58 -3.03 6.65
N GLU A 17 -11.52 -4.08 7.48
CA GLU A 17 -11.30 -3.95 8.92
C GLU A 17 -9.94 -3.31 9.23
N LEU A 18 -8.88 -3.75 8.55
CA LEU A 18 -7.54 -3.16 8.68
C LEU A 18 -7.54 -1.69 8.25
N LEU A 19 -8.28 -1.34 7.18
CA LEU A 19 -8.39 0.04 6.72
C LEU A 19 -9.12 0.93 7.75
N GLU A 20 -10.18 0.44 8.38
CA GLU A 20 -10.85 1.17 9.47
C GLU A 20 -9.94 1.38 10.69
N LEU A 21 -9.17 0.35 11.07
CA LEU A 21 -8.19 0.45 12.15
C LEU A 21 -7.06 1.44 11.81
N ALA A 22 -6.54 1.40 10.58
CA ALA A 22 -5.54 2.33 10.09
C ALA A 22 -6.03 3.79 10.09
N ARG A 23 -7.30 4.01 9.73
CA ARG A 23 -7.97 5.32 9.84
C ARG A 23 -8.07 5.82 11.29
N ASN A 24 -8.10 4.91 12.25
CA ASN A 24 -8.04 5.22 13.69
C ASN A 24 -6.62 5.36 14.23
N ASN A 25 -5.60 5.44 13.35
CA ASN A 25 -4.17 5.53 13.68
C ASN A 25 -3.60 4.26 14.36
N ASP A 26 -4.23 3.11 14.16
CA ASP A 26 -3.66 1.84 14.62
C ASP A 26 -2.42 1.50 13.80
N HIS A 27 -1.26 1.49 14.47
CA HIS A 27 0.02 1.24 13.81
C HIS A 27 0.14 -0.19 13.30
N ASN A 28 -0.44 -1.17 14.01
CA ASN A 28 -0.36 -2.57 13.58
C ASN A 28 -1.19 -2.79 12.31
N ALA A 29 -2.36 -2.16 12.22
CA ALA A 29 -3.19 -2.21 11.03
C ALA A 29 -2.52 -1.57 9.81
N ILE A 30 -1.86 -0.42 10.00
CA ILE A 30 -1.06 0.23 8.96
C ILE A 30 0.08 -0.69 8.49
N LEU A 31 0.80 -1.33 9.41
CA LEU A 31 1.88 -2.25 9.07
C LEU A 31 1.38 -3.48 8.32
N SER A 32 0.24 -4.06 8.74
CA SER A 32 -0.41 -5.17 8.05
C SER A 32 -0.84 -4.80 6.65
N LEU A 33 -1.41 -3.61 6.46
CA LEU A 33 -1.75 -3.09 5.12
C LEU A 33 -0.50 -2.93 4.26
N LEU A 34 0.57 -2.34 4.79
CA LEU A 34 1.82 -2.18 4.04
C LEU A 34 2.43 -3.53 3.66
N ALA A 35 2.35 -4.54 4.52
CA ALA A 35 2.86 -5.88 4.23
C ALA A 35 2.13 -6.57 3.07
N ILE A 36 0.82 -6.30 2.91
CA ILE A 36 0.03 -6.78 1.76
C ILE A 36 0.58 -6.21 0.45
N PHE A 37 0.94 -4.93 0.42
CA PHE A 37 1.42 -4.25 -0.79
C PHE A 37 2.94 -4.25 -0.98
N GLU A 38 3.72 -4.63 0.03
CA GLU A 38 5.18 -4.69 -0.05
C GLU A 38 5.73 -5.48 -1.26
N PRO A 39 5.21 -6.67 -1.63
CA PRO A 39 5.67 -7.36 -2.84
C PRO A 39 5.44 -6.54 -4.11
N ASP A 40 4.27 -5.93 -4.27
CA ASP A 40 3.93 -5.07 -5.41
C ASP A 40 4.80 -3.81 -5.45
N MET A 41 5.03 -3.16 -4.29
CA MET A 41 5.94 -2.02 -4.19
C MET A 41 7.35 -2.38 -4.67
N HIS A 42 7.85 -3.56 -4.25
CA HIS A 42 9.17 -4.01 -4.65
C HIS A 42 9.24 -4.36 -6.15
N GLU A 43 8.17 -4.90 -6.72
CA GLU A 43 8.06 -5.09 -8.17
C GLU A 43 8.05 -3.76 -8.93
N HIS A 44 7.22 -2.81 -8.50
CA HIS A 44 7.08 -1.50 -9.11
C HIS A 44 8.34 -0.63 -8.96
N SER A 45 9.09 -0.80 -7.86
CA SER A 45 10.33 -0.07 -7.62
C SER A 45 11.35 -0.22 -8.74
N ARG A 46 11.31 -1.33 -9.48
CA ARG A 46 12.24 -1.62 -10.59
C ARG A 46 12.06 -0.71 -11.80
N TYR A 47 10.89 -0.08 -11.93
CA TYR A 47 10.56 0.78 -13.07
C TYR A 47 10.83 2.26 -12.81
N ILE A 48 11.16 2.64 -11.57
CA ILE A 48 11.38 4.02 -11.17
C ILE A 48 12.87 4.32 -11.17
N LYS A 49 13.27 5.41 -11.83
CA LYS A 49 14.67 5.87 -11.92
C LYS A 49 15.11 6.61 -10.65
N MET A 50 15.02 5.93 -9.51
CA MET A 50 15.51 6.39 -8.20
C MET A 50 16.10 5.19 -7.43
N PRO A 51 16.90 5.44 -6.36
CA PRO A 51 17.35 4.37 -5.48
C PRO A 51 16.15 3.57 -4.96
N LYS A 52 16.26 2.23 -4.96
CA LYS A 52 15.15 1.36 -4.54
C LYS A 52 14.63 1.70 -3.14
N GLU A 53 15.53 2.03 -2.23
CA GLU A 53 15.19 2.40 -0.86
C GLU A 53 14.34 3.68 -0.80
N ASP A 54 14.71 4.71 -1.55
CA ASP A 54 13.94 5.96 -1.68
C ASP A 54 12.55 5.71 -2.29
N VAL A 55 12.47 4.87 -3.32
CA VAL A 55 11.21 4.52 -3.97
C VAL A 55 10.28 3.79 -3.00
N LEU A 56 10.80 2.78 -2.31
CA LEU A 56 10.03 2.01 -1.33
C LEU A 56 9.54 2.90 -0.19
N GLN A 57 10.40 3.76 0.35
CA GLN A 57 10.00 4.70 1.41
C GLN A 57 8.93 5.68 0.92
N SER A 58 9.08 6.21 -0.29
CA SER A 58 8.09 7.12 -0.89
C SER A 58 6.74 6.43 -1.10
N MET A 59 6.72 5.19 -1.60
CA MET A 59 5.50 4.39 -1.75
C MET A 59 4.84 4.08 -0.41
N LYS A 60 5.63 3.68 0.60
CA LYS A 60 5.14 3.41 1.96
C LYS A 60 4.50 4.67 2.56
N LEU A 61 5.18 5.81 2.47
CA LEU A 61 4.66 7.09 2.97
C LEU A 61 3.34 7.45 2.30
N ALA A 62 3.29 7.43 0.96
CA ALA A 62 2.09 7.74 0.21
C ALA A 62 0.92 6.81 0.57
N MET A 63 1.17 5.51 0.76
CA MET A 63 0.15 4.56 1.21
C MET A 63 -0.35 4.85 2.63
N ILE A 64 0.54 5.14 3.58
CA ILE A 64 0.15 5.51 4.95
C ILE A 64 -0.76 6.74 4.93
N GLU A 65 -0.42 7.74 4.12
CA GLU A 65 -1.24 8.93 3.94
C GLU A 65 -2.61 8.58 3.34
N MET A 66 -2.66 7.73 2.31
CA MET A 66 -3.91 7.25 1.71
C MET A 66 -4.79 6.48 2.70
N PHE A 67 -4.22 5.61 3.54
CA PHE A 67 -4.97 4.85 4.53
C PHE A 67 -5.58 5.74 5.61
N ARG A 68 -4.89 6.83 5.99
CA ARG A 68 -5.34 7.76 7.03
C ARG A 68 -6.32 8.79 6.49
N ASP A 69 -6.29 9.09 5.20
CA ASP A 69 -7.18 10.07 4.60
C ASP A 69 -8.62 9.53 4.48
N LYS A 70 -9.56 10.21 5.15
CA LYS A 70 -10.98 9.80 5.13
C LYS A 70 -11.70 10.19 3.83
N ASN A 71 -11.09 11.05 3.01
CA ASN A 71 -11.71 11.68 1.84
C ASN A 71 -11.01 11.32 0.52
N CYS A 72 -10.21 10.24 0.51
CA CYS A 72 -9.22 9.94 -0.52
C CYS A 72 -9.68 10.32 -1.93
N ARG A 73 -9.14 11.45 -2.42
CA ARG A 73 -9.12 11.79 -3.84
C ARG A 73 -7.72 11.41 -4.32
N PRO A 74 -7.57 10.65 -5.41
CA PRO A 74 -6.26 10.27 -5.90
C PRO A 74 -5.42 11.54 -6.12
N PRO A 75 -4.18 11.59 -5.62
CA PRO A 75 -3.29 12.70 -5.93
C PRO A 75 -3.13 12.73 -7.45
N ASN A 76 -3.38 13.89 -8.06
CA ASN A 76 -2.99 14.14 -9.43
C ASN A 76 -1.47 14.00 -9.48
N PHE A 77 -0.99 12.85 -9.94
CA PHE A 77 0.40 12.67 -10.36
C PHE A 77 0.62 13.65 -11.51
N ARG A 78 1.12 14.83 -11.15
CA ARG A 78 1.44 15.88 -12.11
C ARG A 78 2.85 15.61 -12.59
N ASP A 79 2.96 15.44 -13.91
CA ASP A 79 4.16 15.09 -14.70
C ASP A 79 5.45 15.82 -14.29
#